data_AF-X6PSV3-F1
#
_entry.id   AF-X6PSV3-F1
#
_cell.length_a   1.000
_cell.length_b   1.000
_cell.length_c   1.000
_cell.angle_alpha   90.00
_cell.angle_beta   90.00
_cell.angle_gamma   90.00
#
_symmetry.space_group_name_H-M   'P 1'
#
loop_
_entity.id
_entity.type
_entity.pdbx_description
1 polymer ?
#
loop_
_entity_poly.entity_id
_entity_poly.type
_entity_poly.pdbx_seq_one_letter_code
_entity_poly.pdbx_strand_id
1 'polypeptide(L)'
;MKTEVDLIKKYDHEIRDYYRELAEVGLDGVTVMDIDKQVEYTDLAIELIYDALKRMGYQSVNDVEARKAIKKYYNIDISENNIYLAGNKLRRYVFKDEASKERLEQRKAMEVDSSETVSYFWNKSIYVPKYNYIVSYPSIENTVELQGFDNEDADDDIVEKGKLYYSIDTAYFYRNQFVFHDSKTALTWLMNNNRSFLRDLFLEYGYDKSDIINKMMIDEVKGEEELPIGKEYKELFVSKGADGRLLIHQGLLLYMLKHADRKNLYYCMLDQYLSYLLDLENEPEVDGLTKEERYKAGAYIGYYYGLMYEKCIGT
;
A
#
# COMPACT_ATOMS: atom_id res chain seq x y z
N MET A 1 7.81 33.52 16.74
CA MET A 1 7.52 32.08 16.61
C MET A 1 6.02 31.92 16.78
N LYS A 2 5.25 31.65 15.71
CA LYS A 2 3.82 31.35 15.87
C LYS A 2 3.75 29.98 16.57
N THR A 3 3.17 29.93 17.76
CA THR A 3 2.84 28.67 18.43
C THR A 3 1.96 27.87 17.49
N GLU A 4 2.45 26.70 17.07
CA GLU A 4 1.68 25.75 16.29
C GLU A 4 0.42 25.39 17.08
N VAL A 5 -0.75 25.50 16.45
CA VAL A 5 -2.02 25.20 17.10
C VAL A 5 -2.09 23.69 17.31
N ASP A 6 -2.21 23.27 18.56
CA ASP A 6 -2.44 21.88 18.93
C ASP A 6 -3.84 21.45 18.45
N LEU A 7 -3.90 20.64 17.38
CA LEU A 7 -5.17 20.27 16.75
C LEU A 7 -6.04 19.40 17.67
N ILE A 8 -5.44 18.59 18.55
CA ILE A 8 -6.20 17.83 19.55
C ILE A 8 -6.95 18.79 20.47
N LYS A 9 -6.31 19.87 20.93
CA LYS A 9 -6.98 20.88 21.77
C LYS A 9 -8.00 21.69 21.00
N LYS A 10 -7.75 21.96 19.72
CA LYS A 10 -8.65 22.72 18.87
C LYS A 10 -9.96 21.95 18.63
N TYR A 11 -9.86 20.64 18.43
CA TYR A 11 -10.95 19.74 18.08
C TYR A 11 -11.30 18.77 19.22
N ASP A 12 -11.05 19.15 20.48
CA ASP A 12 -11.25 18.27 21.64
C ASP A 12 -12.70 17.80 21.74
N HIS A 13 -13.66 18.70 21.45
CA HIS A 13 -15.08 18.38 21.45
C HIS A 13 -15.43 17.34 20.37
N GLU A 14 -15.00 17.59 19.13
CA GLU A 14 -15.30 16.72 17.98
C GLU A 14 -14.63 15.33 18.12
N ILE A 15 -13.41 15.27 18.67
CA ILE A 15 -12.73 14.01 18.97
C ILE A 15 -13.47 13.25 20.06
N ARG A 16 -13.97 13.91 21.10
CA ARG A 16 -14.75 13.26 22.16
C ARG A 16 -16.11 12.78 21.66
N ASP A 17 -16.79 13.56 20.83
CA ASP A 17 -18.03 13.12 20.16
C ASP A 17 -17.79 11.85 19.36
N TYR A 18 -16.69 11.79 18.60
CA TYR A 18 -16.28 10.58 17.90
C TYR A 18 -16.15 9.38 18.84
N TYR A 19 -15.51 9.54 20.01
CA TYR A 19 -15.36 8.45 20.98
C TYR A 19 -16.69 8.02 21.62
N ARG A 20 -17.64 8.94 21.83
CA ARG A 20 -19.00 8.59 22.27
C ARG A 20 -19.69 7.72 21.24
N GLU A 21 -19.66 8.14 19.98
CA GLU A 21 -20.28 7.37 18.89
C GLU A 21 -19.54 6.05 18.64
N LEU A 22 -18.21 6.02 18.80
CA LEU A 22 -17.40 4.80 18.71
C LEU A 22 -17.83 3.76 19.77
N ALA A 23 -18.17 4.19 20.97
CA ALA A 23 -18.68 3.31 22.02
C ALA A 23 -20.04 2.67 21.66
N GLU A 24 -20.86 3.34 20.86
CA GLU A 24 -22.15 2.81 20.42
C GLU A 24 -22.00 1.77 19.30
N VAL A 25 -21.01 1.94 18.43
CA VAL A 25 -20.80 1.08 17.24
C VAL A 25 -19.73 0.00 17.42
N GLY A 26 -18.89 0.10 18.46
CA GLY A 26 -17.90 -0.90 18.82
C GLY A 26 -16.78 -1.06 17.79
N LEU A 27 -16.32 -2.31 17.59
CA LEU A 27 -15.14 -2.65 16.78
C LEU A 27 -15.28 -2.31 15.29
N ASP A 28 -16.49 -2.17 14.78
CA ASP A 28 -16.73 -1.81 13.37
C ASP A 28 -16.34 -0.34 13.07
N GLY A 29 -16.21 0.47 14.13
CA GLY A 29 -15.62 1.80 14.08
C GLY A 29 -16.38 2.78 13.18
N VAL A 30 -15.63 3.69 12.56
CA VAL A 30 -16.20 4.74 11.70
C VAL A 30 -16.99 4.19 10.50
N THR A 31 -16.76 2.94 10.10
CA THR A 31 -17.34 2.39 8.85
C THR A 31 -18.82 2.08 8.92
N VAL A 32 -19.38 1.93 10.12
CA VAL A 32 -20.81 1.63 10.35
C VAL A 32 -21.59 2.82 10.90
N MET A 33 -20.92 3.95 11.13
CA MET A 33 -21.57 5.20 11.51
C MET A 33 -22.39 5.76 10.35
N ASP A 34 -23.34 6.67 10.64
CA ASP A 34 -24.08 7.38 9.60
C ASP A 34 -23.14 8.12 8.63
N ILE A 35 -23.46 8.13 7.34
CA ILE A 35 -22.57 8.68 6.29
C ILE A 35 -22.12 10.12 6.56
N ASP A 36 -22.94 10.95 7.19
CA ASP A 36 -22.54 12.31 7.58
C ASP A 36 -21.40 12.31 8.62
N LYS A 37 -21.47 11.39 9.58
CA LYS A 37 -20.44 11.18 10.62
C LYS A 37 -19.19 10.57 10.05
N GLN A 38 -19.31 9.56 9.19
CA GLN A 38 -18.15 8.98 8.49
C GLN A 38 -17.34 10.08 7.79
N VAL A 39 -18.04 10.96 7.08
CA VAL A 39 -17.44 12.05 6.31
C VAL A 39 -16.81 13.10 7.21
N GLU A 40 -17.52 13.56 8.23
CA GLU A 40 -17.05 14.55 9.20
C GLU A 40 -15.79 14.07 9.93
N TYR A 41 -15.83 12.86 10.49
CA TYR A 41 -14.70 12.31 11.25
C TYR A 41 -13.52 11.98 10.35
N THR A 42 -13.75 11.56 9.11
CA THR A 42 -12.65 11.37 8.16
C THR A 42 -12.00 12.69 7.76
N ASP A 43 -12.76 13.76 7.51
CA ASP A 43 -12.20 15.10 7.23
C ASP A 43 -11.26 15.53 8.38
N LEU A 44 -11.69 15.33 9.63
CA LEU A 44 -10.88 15.63 10.81
C LEU A 44 -9.67 14.70 10.96
N ALA A 45 -9.84 13.39 10.75
CA ALA A 45 -8.76 12.42 10.82
C ALA A 45 -7.63 12.76 9.84
N ILE A 46 -7.97 13.17 8.60
CA ILE A 46 -6.98 13.57 7.58
C ILE A 46 -6.10 14.75 8.04
N GLU A 47 -6.67 15.70 8.76
CA GLU A 47 -5.95 16.84 9.32
C GLU A 47 -5.10 16.42 10.54
N LEU A 48 -5.64 15.57 11.43
CA LEU A 48 -4.94 15.05 12.60
C LEU A 48 -3.74 14.16 12.21
N ILE A 49 -3.90 13.31 11.20
CA ILE A 49 -2.84 12.43 10.68
C ILE A 49 -1.68 13.27 10.17
N TYR A 50 -1.96 14.33 9.41
CA TYR A 50 -0.92 15.20 8.89
C TYR A 50 -0.16 15.91 10.02
N ASP A 51 -0.85 16.43 11.04
CA ASP A 51 -0.20 17.06 12.19
C ASP A 51 0.68 16.05 12.97
N ALA A 52 0.20 14.81 13.14
CA ALA A 52 0.96 13.74 13.76
C ALA A 52 2.24 13.41 12.97
N LEU A 53 2.12 13.23 11.65
CA LEU A 53 3.27 12.98 10.76
C LEU A 53 4.27 14.14 10.81
N LYS A 54 3.80 15.38 10.81
CA LYS A 54 4.64 16.57 10.89
C LYS A 54 5.43 16.62 12.20
N ARG A 55 4.81 16.28 13.33
CA ARG A 55 5.48 16.16 14.64
C ARG A 55 6.56 15.08 14.66
N MET A 56 6.40 14.02 13.86
CA MET A 56 7.43 12.99 13.64
C MET A 56 8.54 13.44 12.68
N GLY A 57 8.42 14.61 12.05
CA GLY A 57 9.42 15.21 11.16
C GLY A 57 9.10 15.08 9.67
N TYR A 58 7.88 14.65 9.29
CA TYR A 58 7.47 14.63 7.89
C TYR A 58 7.36 16.05 7.33
N GLN A 59 7.79 16.25 6.09
CA GLN A 59 7.69 17.52 5.38
C GLN A 59 7.05 17.28 4.01
N SER A 60 5.92 17.92 3.73
CA SER A 60 5.26 17.78 2.44
C SER A 60 6.20 18.19 1.28
N VAL A 61 6.29 17.31 0.29
CA VAL A 61 6.88 17.64 -1.01
C VAL A 61 5.93 18.50 -1.83
N ASN A 62 6.41 19.10 -2.92
CA ASN A 62 5.52 19.81 -3.84
C ASN A 62 4.71 18.84 -4.72
N ASP A 63 3.64 19.32 -5.34
CA ASP A 63 2.72 18.48 -6.12
C ASP A 63 3.39 17.78 -7.32
N VAL A 64 4.42 18.38 -7.91
CA VAL A 64 5.16 17.77 -9.03
C VAL A 64 5.98 16.58 -8.54
N GLU A 65 6.63 16.74 -7.38
CA GLU A 65 7.37 15.67 -6.71
C GLU A 65 6.44 14.56 -6.24
N ALA A 66 5.30 14.89 -5.63
CA ALA A 66 4.30 13.92 -5.20
C ALA A 66 3.79 13.06 -6.37
N ARG A 67 3.42 13.69 -7.49
CA ARG A 67 2.99 12.97 -8.71
C ARG A 67 4.08 12.04 -9.24
N LYS A 68 5.33 12.51 -9.29
CA LYS A 68 6.48 11.69 -9.73
C LYS A 68 6.70 10.50 -8.78
N ALA A 69 6.60 10.71 -7.48
CA ALA A 69 6.74 9.67 -6.47
C ALA A 69 5.65 8.60 -6.62
N ILE A 70 4.38 8.99 -6.71
CA ILE A 70 3.27 8.05 -6.90
C ILE A 70 3.44 7.27 -8.21
N LYS A 71 3.80 7.94 -9.31
CA LYS A 71 4.07 7.24 -10.57
C LYS A 71 5.26 6.30 -10.48
N LYS A 72 6.29 6.64 -9.70
CA LYS A 72 7.49 5.82 -9.51
C LYS A 72 7.19 4.54 -8.72
N TYR A 73 6.48 4.67 -7.60
CA TYR A 73 6.28 3.60 -6.61
C TYR A 73 4.99 2.81 -6.84
N TYR A 74 3.89 3.49 -7.16
CA TYR A 74 2.60 2.85 -7.38
C TYR A 74 2.32 2.59 -8.88
N ASN A 75 3.15 3.13 -9.79
CA ASN A 75 2.94 3.04 -11.25
C ASN A 75 1.61 3.66 -11.74
N ILE A 76 0.99 4.50 -10.92
CA ILE A 76 -0.29 5.16 -11.19
C ILE A 76 -0.08 6.62 -11.55
N ASP A 77 -0.86 7.13 -12.50
CA ASP A 77 -1.00 8.57 -12.70
C ASP A 77 -2.11 9.11 -11.78
N ILE A 78 -1.74 9.87 -10.76
CA ILE A 78 -2.67 10.39 -9.75
C ILE A 78 -3.60 11.50 -10.27
N SER A 79 -3.37 12.00 -11.49
CA SER A 79 -4.26 12.95 -12.16
C SER A 79 -5.49 12.31 -12.78
N GLU A 80 -5.50 10.97 -12.88
CA GLU A 80 -6.66 10.22 -13.33
C GLU A 80 -7.88 10.41 -12.41
N ASN A 81 -9.05 10.04 -12.92
CA ASN A 81 -10.29 10.12 -12.17
C ASN A 81 -10.32 9.11 -11.01
N ASN A 82 -11.06 9.44 -9.95
CA ASN A 82 -11.07 8.63 -8.71
C ASN A 82 -11.62 7.21 -8.88
N ILE A 83 -12.44 6.95 -9.90
CA ILE A 83 -12.94 5.60 -10.20
C ILE A 83 -11.80 4.73 -10.76
N TYR A 84 -11.03 5.27 -11.71
CA TYR A 84 -9.84 4.60 -12.23
C TYR A 84 -8.81 4.34 -11.13
N LEU A 85 -8.55 5.34 -10.28
CA LEU A 85 -7.65 5.18 -9.14
C LEU A 85 -8.12 4.05 -8.22
N ALA A 86 -9.41 4.01 -7.88
CA ALA A 86 -9.97 3.01 -6.98
C ALA A 86 -9.80 1.57 -7.52
N GLY A 87 -9.92 1.40 -8.84
CA GLY A 87 -9.58 0.15 -9.55
C GLY A 87 -8.13 -0.30 -9.36
N ASN A 88 -7.23 0.63 -9.05
CA ASN A 88 -5.82 0.39 -8.74
C ASN A 88 -5.54 0.39 -7.22
N LYS A 89 -6.55 0.14 -6.38
CA LYS A 89 -6.45 0.14 -4.90
C LYS A 89 -5.95 1.46 -4.27
N LEU A 90 -5.95 2.56 -5.02
CA LEU A 90 -5.54 3.89 -4.57
C LEU A 90 -6.71 4.88 -4.74
N ARG A 91 -6.82 5.91 -3.92
CA ARG A 91 -7.80 6.99 -4.11
C ARG A 91 -7.15 8.33 -3.85
N ARG A 92 -7.65 9.36 -4.51
CA ARG A 92 -7.36 10.74 -4.14
C ARG A 92 -8.44 11.22 -3.18
N TYR A 93 -8.03 11.71 -2.02
CA TYR A 93 -8.96 12.35 -1.09
C TYR A 93 -9.49 13.66 -1.67
N VAL A 94 -10.79 13.87 -1.57
CA VAL A 94 -11.48 15.08 -2.03
C VAL A 94 -11.95 15.84 -0.80
N PHE A 95 -11.48 17.07 -0.59
CA PHE A 95 -11.89 17.87 0.56
C PHE A 95 -13.31 18.44 0.39
N LYS A 96 -13.95 18.85 1.50
CA LYS A 96 -15.30 19.44 1.49
C LYS A 96 -15.44 20.67 0.57
N ASP A 97 -14.38 21.45 0.44
CA ASP A 97 -14.35 22.68 -0.37
C ASP A 97 -14.02 22.43 -1.85
N GLU A 98 -13.78 21.18 -2.24
CA GLU A 98 -13.40 20.78 -3.61
C GLU A 98 -14.59 20.27 -4.43
N ALA A 99 -14.35 19.93 -5.71
CA ALA A 99 -15.36 19.62 -6.72
C ALA A 99 -16.54 18.76 -6.20
N SER A 100 -17.74 19.35 -6.21
CA SER A 100 -18.94 18.75 -5.58
C SER A 100 -19.31 17.36 -6.09
N LYS A 101 -19.01 17.05 -7.36
CA LYS A 101 -19.26 15.73 -7.95
C LYS A 101 -18.32 14.65 -7.42
N GLU A 102 -17.00 14.89 -7.42
CA GLU A 102 -16.03 13.91 -6.91
C GLU A 102 -16.20 13.70 -5.40
N ARG A 103 -16.57 14.76 -4.67
CA ARG A 103 -16.89 14.64 -3.25
C ARG A 103 -18.14 13.79 -3.01
N LEU A 104 -19.18 13.93 -3.83
CA LEU A 104 -20.37 13.07 -3.76
C LEU A 104 -20.03 11.61 -4.06
N GLU A 105 -19.14 11.35 -5.03
CA GLU A 105 -18.66 10.00 -5.33
C GLU A 105 -17.84 9.41 -4.18
N GLN A 106 -17.01 10.21 -3.51
CA GLN A 106 -16.30 9.79 -2.29
C GLN A 106 -17.29 9.43 -1.18
N ARG A 107 -18.32 10.25 -0.94
CA ARG A 107 -19.36 9.94 0.05
C ARG A 107 -20.04 8.60 -0.24
N LYS A 108 -20.46 8.39 -1.49
CA LYS A 108 -21.05 7.10 -1.90
C LYS A 108 -20.10 5.92 -1.69
N ALA A 109 -18.80 6.11 -1.92
CA ALA A 109 -17.77 5.08 -1.73
C ALA A 109 -17.56 4.71 -0.25
N MET A 110 -17.78 5.66 0.67
CA MET A 110 -17.69 5.44 2.12
C MET A 110 -18.91 4.67 2.65
N GLU A 111 -20.10 4.93 2.10
CA GLU A 111 -21.37 4.27 2.43
C GLU A 111 -21.50 2.83 1.89
N VAL A 112 -20.57 2.34 1.05
CA VAL A 112 -20.70 0.99 0.49
C VAL A 112 -20.43 -0.06 1.56
N ASP A 113 -21.40 -0.93 1.84
CA ASP A 113 -21.30 -1.99 2.87
C ASP A 113 -20.46 -3.22 2.48
N SER A 114 -19.80 -3.21 1.32
CA SER A 114 -19.03 -4.37 0.83
C SER A 114 -17.62 -3.98 0.41
N SER A 115 -16.66 -4.57 1.13
CA SER A 115 -15.22 -4.42 0.89
C SER A 115 -14.75 -5.01 -0.45
N GLU A 116 -15.55 -5.88 -1.05
CA GLU A 116 -15.27 -6.50 -2.35
C GLU A 116 -15.52 -5.55 -3.53
N THR A 117 -16.28 -4.47 -3.31
CA THR A 117 -16.54 -3.52 -4.38
C THR A 117 -15.31 -2.69 -4.71
N VAL A 118 -15.05 -2.48 -6.00
CA VAL A 118 -13.98 -1.58 -6.48
C VAL A 118 -14.15 -0.19 -5.87
N SER A 119 -15.41 0.24 -5.70
CA SER A 119 -15.77 1.53 -5.14
C SER A 119 -15.65 1.62 -3.62
N TYR A 120 -15.33 0.56 -2.88
CA TYR A 120 -15.18 0.65 -1.42
C TYR A 120 -14.07 1.63 -1.04
N PHE A 121 -14.31 2.51 -0.06
CA PHE A 121 -13.35 3.52 0.37
C PHE A 121 -12.30 2.95 1.35
N TRP A 122 -12.75 2.19 2.35
CA TRP A 122 -11.98 1.92 3.56
C TRP A 122 -10.81 0.94 3.39
N ASN A 123 -10.80 0.12 2.32
CA ASN A 123 -9.68 -0.78 2.01
C ASN A 123 -8.69 -0.22 0.97
N LYS A 124 -8.77 1.06 0.65
CA LYS A 124 -7.90 1.71 -0.34
C LYS A 124 -6.79 2.49 0.35
N SER A 125 -5.64 2.57 -0.32
CA SER A 125 -4.67 3.62 0.01
C SER A 125 -5.25 4.96 -0.42
N ILE A 126 -5.16 5.97 0.43
CA ILE A 126 -5.70 7.31 0.22
C ILE A 126 -4.54 8.29 0.12
N TYR A 127 -4.33 8.86 -1.05
CA TYR A 127 -3.45 10.00 -1.26
C TYR A 127 -4.19 11.29 -0.94
N VAL A 128 -3.55 12.16 -0.15
CA VAL A 128 -4.11 13.42 0.33
C VAL A 128 -3.40 14.60 -0.34
N PRO A 129 -3.99 15.22 -1.40
CA PRO A 129 -3.28 16.18 -2.25
C PRO A 129 -2.77 17.43 -1.54
N LYS A 130 -3.58 17.99 -0.64
CA LYS A 130 -3.25 19.21 0.10
C LYS A 130 -1.96 19.10 0.93
N TYR A 131 -1.64 17.88 1.36
CA TYR A 131 -0.53 17.60 2.26
C TYR A 131 0.51 16.64 1.67
N ASN A 132 0.24 16.10 0.50
CA ASN A 132 1.11 15.20 -0.24
C ASN A 132 1.57 13.93 0.51
N TYR A 133 0.69 13.34 1.33
CA TYR A 133 0.95 12.05 2.00
C TYR A 133 -0.06 10.96 1.58
N ILE A 134 0.25 9.70 1.92
CA ILE A 134 -0.62 8.53 1.73
C ILE A 134 -0.92 7.89 3.08
N VAL A 135 -2.17 7.51 3.29
CA VAL A 135 -2.65 6.78 4.48
C VAL A 135 -3.63 5.69 4.07
N SER A 136 -3.88 4.72 4.94
CA SER A 136 -4.92 3.71 4.78
C SER A 136 -5.87 3.84 5.95
N TYR A 137 -7.18 3.62 5.72
CA TYR A 137 -8.21 3.71 6.78
C TYR A 137 -8.06 4.98 7.67
N PRO A 138 -8.25 6.19 7.10
CA PRO A 138 -8.10 7.43 7.86
C PRO A 138 -9.22 7.58 8.88
N SER A 139 -8.90 7.42 10.16
CA SER A 139 -9.87 7.47 11.25
C SER A 139 -9.24 8.07 12.53
N ILE A 140 -10.08 8.61 13.42
CA ILE A 140 -9.63 9.39 14.58
C ILE A 140 -8.93 8.47 15.60
N GLU A 141 -9.52 7.32 15.90
CA GLU A 141 -8.99 6.27 16.78
C GLU A 141 -7.63 5.71 16.34
N ASN A 142 -7.34 5.73 15.04
CA ASN A 142 -6.03 5.31 14.51
C ASN A 142 -4.95 6.41 14.58
N THR A 143 -5.31 7.61 15.08
CA THR A 143 -4.46 8.80 15.03
C THR A 143 -4.30 9.45 16.40
N VAL A 144 -5.40 9.51 17.15
CA VAL A 144 -5.51 10.06 18.49
C VAL A 144 -6.01 8.93 19.38
N GLU A 145 -5.41 8.80 20.54
CA GLU A 145 -5.79 7.82 21.56
C GLU A 145 -6.38 8.55 22.76
N LEU A 146 -7.52 8.04 23.24
CA LEU A 146 -8.14 8.44 24.50
C LEU A 146 -7.70 7.49 25.60
N GLN A 147 -6.90 7.99 26.54
CA GLN A 147 -6.31 7.17 27.59
C GLN A 147 -7.38 6.45 28.43
N GLY A 148 -7.30 5.12 28.48
CA GLY A 148 -8.20 4.28 29.27
C GLY A 148 -9.54 4.01 28.62
N PHE A 149 -9.76 4.46 27.38
CA PHE A 149 -10.98 4.13 26.63
C PHE A 149 -11.03 2.63 26.31
N ASP A 150 -12.16 2.01 26.63
CA ASP A 150 -12.53 0.66 26.25
C ASP A 150 -13.82 0.76 25.43
N ASN A 151 -13.84 0.12 24.26
CA ASN A 151 -15.00 0.16 23.37
C ASN A 151 -16.11 -0.81 23.77
N GLU A 152 -15.85 -1.77 24.67
CA GLU A 152 -16.86 -2.68 25.20
C GLU A 152 -17.51 -2.15 26.50
N ASP A 153 -16.81 -1.28 27.24
CA ASP A 153 -17.24 -0.70 28.52
C ASP A 153 -16.84 0.77 28.61
N ALA A 154 -17.40 1.60 27.72
CA ALA A 154 -17.06 3.01 27.64
C ALA A 154 -17.58 3.77 28.88
N ASP A 155 -16.66 4.16 29.76
CA ASP A 155 -16.93 5.03 30.90
C ASP A 155 -17.09 6.49 30.43
N ASP A 156 -18.27 7.08 30.64
CA ASP A 156 -18.58 8.47 30.34
C ASP A 156 -17.55 9.44 30.94
N ASP A 157 -17.05 9.18 32.15
CA ASP A 157 -16.02 10.01 32.79
C ASP A 157 -14.70 9.98 32.01
N ILE A 158 -14.34 8.82 31.41
CA ILE A 158 -13.17 8.68 30.55
C ILE A 158 -13.38 9.46 29.25
N VAL A 159 -14.55 9.35 28.61
CA VAL A 159 -14.85 10.08 27.38
C VAL A 159 -14.85 11.59 27.60
N GLU A 160 -15.34 12.07 28.75
CA GLU A 160 -15.36 13.50 29.06
C GLU A 160 -14.01 14.08 29.49
N LYS A 161 -13.22 13.35 30.29
CA LYS A 161 -12.06 13.92 31.01
C LYS A 161 -10.74 13.23 30.68
N GLY A 162 -10.80 12.10 29.98
CA GLY A 162 -9.63 11.32 29.58
C GLY A 162 -8.66 12.15 28.75
N LYS A 163 -7.38 11.81 28.87
CA LYS A 163 -6.30 12.49 28.17
C LYS A 163 -6.23 12.02 26.72
N LEU A 164 -6.30 12.97 25.79
CA LEU A 164 -6.08 12.73 24.37
C LEU A 164 -4.60 12.95 24.00
N TYR A 165 -4.03 12.06 23.19
CA TYR A 165 -2.70 12.24 22.62
C TYR A 165 -2.57 11.56 21.25
N TYR A 166 -1.62 12.01 20.43
CA TYR A 166 -1.31 11.36 19.16
C TYR A 166 -0.75 9.96 19.36
N SER A 167 -1.30 8.98 18.66
CA SER A 167 -0.91 7.57 18.70
C SER A 167 -0.98 6.95 17.28
N ILE A 168 -0.42 7.65 16.29
CA ILE A 168 -0.40 7.17 14.90
C ILE A 168 0.61 6.02 14.73
N ASP A 169 0.25 5.00 13.94
CA ASP A 169 1.18 3.93 13.55
C ASP A 169 2.43 4.53 12.89
N THR A 170 3.58 4.22 13.48
CA THR A 170 4.89 4.67 13.03
C THR A 170 5.20 4.21 11.59
N ALA A 171 4.57 3.12 11.13
CA ALA A 171 4.67 2.69 9.74
C ALA A 171 4.21 3.76 8.75
N TYR A 172 3.18 4.57 9.06
CA TYR A 172 2.73 5.64 8.16
C TYR A 172 3.82 6.68 7.93
N PHE A 173 4.56 7.05 8.96
CA PHE A 173 5.70 7.95 8.83
C PHE A 173 6.74 7.37 7.88
N TYR A 174 7.20 6.14 8.11
CA TYR A 174 8.25 5.56 7.26
C TYR A 174 7.79 5.25 5.84
N ARG A 175 6.54 4.83 5.63
CA ARG A 175 5.96 4.65 4.29
C ARG A 175 6.01 5.96 3.49
N ASN A 176 5.57 7.06 4.09
CA ASN A 176 5.60 8.37 3.46
C ASN A 176 7.03 8.90 3.24
N GLN A 177 7.93 8.70 4.20
CA GLN A 177 9.35 9.04 4.03
C GLN A 177 10.01 8.25 2.90
N PHE A 178 9.63 6.99 2.72
CA PHE A 178 10.15 6.17 1.63
C PHE A 178 9.60 6.60 0.27
N VAL A 179 8.28 6.78 0.15
CA VAL A 179 7.62 7.11 -1.12
C VAL A 179 7.97 8.52 -1.59
N PHE A 180 7.88 9.53 -0.71
CA PHE A 180 7.99 10.93 -1.12
C PHE A 180 9.42 11.49 -1.04
N HIS A 181 10.31 10.87 -0.25
CA HIS A 181 11.66 11.37 -0.05
C HIS A 181 12.77 10.37 -0.41
N ASP A 182 12.43 9.21 -0.98
CA ASP A 182 13.38 8.13 -1.30
C ASP A 182 14.28 7.76 -0.10
N SER A 183 13.74 7.86 1.14
CA SER A 183 14.53 7.78 2.37
C SER A 183 15.11 6.37 2.57
N LYS A 184 16.44 6.26 2.57
CA LYS A 184 17.15 5.00 2.84
C LYS A 184 16.92 4.50 4.26
N THR A 185 16.88 5.42 5.24
CA THR A 185 16.56 5.08 6.63
C THR A 185 15.15 4.52 6.74
N ALA A 186 14.20 5.09 5.99
CA ALA A 186 12.85 4.56 5.94
C ALA A 186 12.79 3.18 5.29
N LEU A 187 13.50 2.96 4.19
CA LEU A 187 13.64 1.63 3.58
C LEU A 187 14.18 0.62 4.59
N THR A 188 15.26 0.93 5.30
CA THR A 188 15.82 0.03 6.34
C THR A 188 14.82 -0.26 7.45
N TRP A 189 14.06 0.74 7.90
CA TRP A 189 13.04 0.53 8.92
C TRP A 189 11.90 -0.36 8.40
N LEU A 190 11.41 -0.11 7.18
CA LEU A 190 10.34 -0.89 6.54
C LEU A 190 10.77 -2.35 6.31
N MET A 191 12.01 -2.58 5.89
CA MET A 191 12.60 -3.92 5.75
C MET A 191 12.57 -4.73 7.06
N ASN A 192 12.57 -4.08 8.22
CA ASN A 192 12.60 -4.78 9.52
C ASN A 192 11.24 -4.83 10.21
N ASN A 193 10.33 -3.91 9.90
CA ASN A 193 9.08 -3.73 10.66
C ASN A 193 7.81 -3.79 9.80
N ASN A 194 7.91 -3.62 8.48
CA ASN A 194 6.75 -3.54 7.59
C ASN A 194 7.10 -4.02 6.17
N ARG A 195 7.60 -5.24 6.05
CA ARG A 195 7.95 -5.85 4.75
C ARG A 195 6.76 -6.00 3.81
N SER A 196 5.57 -6.24 4.37
CA SER A 196 4.32 -6.35 3.61
C SER A 196 4.10 -5.14 2.70
N PHE A 197 4.32 -3.92 3.19
CA PHE A 197 4.21 -2.72 2.36
C PHE A 197 5.17 -2.72 1.15
N LEU A 198 6.43 -3.15 1.35
CA LEU A 198 7.41 -3.22 0.25
C LEU A 198 7.04 -4.33 -0.74
N ARG A 199 6.50 -5.45 -0.23
CA ARG A 199 5.96 -6.55 -1.03
C ARG A 199 4.76 -6.09 -1.86
N ASP A 200 3.84 -5.31 -1.30
CA ASP A 200 2.67 -4.80 -2.02
C ASP A 200 3.10 -3.84 -3.14
N LEU A 201 4.08 -2.95 -2.89
CA LEU A 201 4.70 -2.13 -3.94
C LEU A 201 5.28 -2.98 -5.08
N PHE A 202 5.95 -4.08 -4.75
CA PHE A 202 6.50 -4.99 -5.75
C PHE A 202 5.40 -5.73 -6.52
N LEU A 203 4.54 -6.47 -5.82
CA LEU A 203 3.57 -7.39 -6.40
C LEU A 203 2.37 -6.70 -7.04
N GLU A 204 1.80 -5.69 -6.39
CA GLU A 204 0.55 -5.06 -6.85
C GLU A 204 0.81 -3.88 -7.79
N TYR A 205 1.96 -3.22 -7.65
CA TYR A 205 2.28 -2.00 -8.38
C TYR A 205 3.48 -2.14 -9.35
N GLY A 206 4.21 -3.25 -9.26
CA GLY A 206 5.34 -3.56 -10.16
C GLY A 206 6.59 -2.74 -9.84
N TYR A 207 6.80 -2.36 -8.58
CA TYR A 207 7.99 -1.62 -8.15
C TYR A 207 9.21 -2.54 -7.97
N ASP A 208 9.89 -2.82 -9.08
CA ASP A 208 11.06 -3.72 -9.17
C ASP A 208 12.39 -2.98 -9.43
N LYS A 209 12.42 -1.66 -9.18
CA LYS A 209 13.58 -0.78 -9.47
C LYS A 209 14.64 -0.77 -8.37
N SER A 210 14.43 -1.50 -7.29
CA SER A 210 15.30 -1.48 -6.10
C SER A 210 15.99 -2.83 -5.92
N ASP A 211 17.31 -2.88 -6.09
CA ASP A 211 18.13 -4.08 -5.84
C ASP A 211 17.88 -4.66 -4.43
N ILE A 212 17.63 -3.79 -3.43
CA ILE A 212 17.36 -4.22 -2.04
C ILE A 212 16.02 -4.96 -1.93
N ILE A 213 14.96 -4.43 -2.57
CA ILE A 213 13.64 -5.05 -2.54
C ILE A 213 13.62 -6.30 -3.42
N ASN A 214 14.28 -6.26 -4.58
CA ASN A 214 14.45 -7.43 -5.45
C ASN A 214 15.15 -8.57 -4.70
N LYS A 215 16.22 -8.26 -3.94
CA LYS A 215 16.86 -9.24 -3.06
C LYS A 215 15.91 -9.74 -1.97
N MET A 216 15.18 -8.85 -1.30
CA MET A 216 14.21 -9.21 -0.26
C MET A 216 13.19 -10.24 -0.78
N MET A 217 12.57 -9.95 -1.93
CA MET A 217 11.58 -10.82 -2.55
C MET A 217 12.14 -12.20 -2.91
N ILE A 218 13.40 -12.27 -3.36
CA ILE A 218 14.10 -13.54 -3.62
C ILE A 218 14.39 -14.29 -2.32
N ASP A 219 14.90 -13.60 -1.30
CA ASP A 219 15.25 -14.21 -0.02
C ASP A 219 14.01 -14.75 0.71
N GLU A 220 12.84 -14.13 0.53
CA GLU A 220 11.57 -14.60 1.11
C GLU A 220 11.12 -15.95 0.55
N VAL A 221 11.47 -16.26 -0.70
CA VAL A 221 11.08 -17.53 -1.34
C VAL A 221 12.21 -18.55 -1.36
N LYS A 222 13.47 -18.13 -1.18
CA LYS A 222 14.60 -19.04 -1.06
C LYS A 222 14.66 -19.59 0.36
N GLY A 223 14.21 -20.83 0.54
CA GLY A 223 14.47 -21.59 1.76
C GLY A 223 15.98 -21.80 2.01
N GLU A 224 16.32 -22.33 3.19
CA GLU A 224 17.72 -22.42 3.66
C GLU A 224 18.60 -23.38 2.81
N GLU A 225 18.04 -24.40 2.15
CA GLU A 225 18.86 -25.47 1.55
C GLU A 225 18.44 -25.97 0.15
N GLU A 226 17.25 -25.63 -0.38
CA GLU A 226 16.80 -26.09 -1.71
C GLU A 226 16.19 -24.97 -2.56
N LEU A 227 16.26 -25.12 -3.90
CA LEU A 227 15.41 -24.34 -4.81
C LEU A 227 13.96 -24.47 -4.32
N PRO A 228 13.19 -23.39 -4.13
CA PRO A 228 11.80 -23.55 -3.73
C PRO A 228 11.09 -24.40 -4.78
N ILE A 229 10.66 -25.60 -4.41
CA ILE A 229 9.89 -26.49 -5.27
C ILE A 229 8.42 -26.21 -4.98
N GLY A 230 7.73 -25.41 -5.82
CA GLY A 230 6.32 -25.13 -5.62
C GLY A 230 5.78 -23.85 -6.25
N LYS A 231 4.57 -23.46 -5.85
CA LYS A 231 3.88 -22.25 -6.33
C LYS A 231 4.38 -20.94 -5.69
N GLU A 232 5.11 -21.03 -4.59
CA GLU A 232 5.39 -19.90 -3.69
C GLU A 232 6.27 -18.78 -4.29
N TYR A 233 7.01 -19.06 -5.38
CA TYR A 233 7.85 -18.07 -6.05
C TYR A 233 7.35 -17.64 -7.43
N LYS A 234 6.15 -18.05 -7.86
CA LYS A 234 5.65 -17.73 -9.21
C LYS A 234 5.36 -16.25 -9.38
N GLU A 235 4.73 -15.66 -8.37
CA GLU A 235 4.42 -14.23 -8.29
C GLU A 235 5.67 -13.34 -8.27
N LEU A 236 6.84 -13.93 -7.97
CA LEU A 236 8.12 -13.22 -8.01
C LEU A 236 8.44 -12.72 -9.43
N PHE A 237 8.14 -13.52 -10.45
CA PHE A 237 8.49 -13.20 -11.84
C PHE A 237 7.37 -12.48 -12.58
N VAL A 238 6.14 -12.91 -12.32
CA VAL A 238 4.93 -12.40 -12.96
C VAL A 238 3.81 -12.34 -11.95
N SER A 239 3.15 -11.20 -11.84
CA SER A 239 1.98 -11.01 -11.00
C SER A 239 0.84 -10.34 -11.76
N LYS A 240 -0.33 -10.31 -11.13
CA LYS A 240 -1.45 -9.44 -11.52
C LYS A 240 -1.41 -8.19 -10.65
N GLY A 241 -1.31 -7.03 -11.29
CA GLY A 241 -1.36 -5.75 -10.59
C GLY A 241 -2.70 -5.53 -9.88
N ALA A 242 -2.77 -4.51 -9.04
CA ALA A 242 -3.99 -4.13 -8.31
C ALA A 242 -5.23 -3.97 -9.22
N ASP A 243 -5.02 -3.58 -10.48
CA ASP A 243 -6.02 -3.39 -11.53
C ASP A 243 -6.19 -4.60 -12.47
N GLY A 244 -5.55 -5.73 -12.17
CA GLY A 244 -5.64 -6.97 -12.96
C GLY A 244 -4.77 -7.01 -14.22
N ARG A 245 -3.92 -6.00 -14.45
CA ARG A 245 -2.97 -6.02 -15.58
C ARG A 245 -1.80 -6.96 -15.31
N LEU A 246 -1.24 -7.53 -16.37
CA LEU A 246 -0.01 -8.31 -16.30
C LEU A 246 1.18 -7.44 -15.86
N LEU A 247 1.84 -7.85 -14.79
CA LEU A 247 3.13 -7.31 -14.36
C LEU A 247 4.21 -8.37 -14.61
N ILE A 248 5.25 -7.99 -15.34
CA ILE A 248 6.47 -8.79 -15.50
C ILE A 248 7.57 -8.03 -14.78
N HIS A 249 8.14 -8.64 -13.75
CA HIS A 249 9.13 -7.98 -12.87
C HIS A 249 10.52 -7.97 -13.52
N GLN A 250 10.69 -7.20 -14.60
CA GLN A 250 11.93 -7.14 -15.37
C GLN A 250 13.13 -6.63 -14.56
N GLY A 251 12.92 -5.68 -13.66
CA GLY A 251 13.96 -5.18 -12.76
C GLY A 251 14.51 -6.27 -11.84
N LEU A 252 13.64 -7.17 -11.37
CA LEU A 252 14.05 -8.36 -10.65
C LEU A 252 14.84 -9.33 -11.56
N LEU A 253 14.36 -9.60 -12.77
CA LEU A 253 15.07 -10.48 -13.72
C LEU A 253 16.47 -9.94 -14.06
N LEU A 254 16.61 -8.62 -14.20
CA LEU A 254 17.91 -7.95 -14.37
C LEU A 254 18.80 -8.09 -13.14
N TYR A 255 18.24 -7.93 -11.93
CA TYR A 255 18.96 -8.18 -10.68
C TYR A 255 19.46 -9.62 -10.63
N MET A 256 18.58 -10.60 -10.87
CA MET A 256 18.96 -12.01 -10.92
C MET A 256 20.05 -12.26 -11.95
N LEU A 257 19.96 -11.68 -13.15
CA LEU A 257 20.97 -11.86 -14.20
C LEU A 257 22.33 -11.30 -13.77
N LYS A 258 22.35 -10.09 -13.19
CA LYS A 258 23.56 -9.46 -12.66
C LYS A 258 24.23 -10.33 -11.59
N HIS A 259 23.44 -11.00 -10.77
CA HIS A 259 23.90 -11.82 -9.66
C HIS A 259 23.97 -13.33 -9.97
N ALA A 260 23.55 -13.78 -11.16
CA ALA A 260 23.50 -15.19 -11.52
C ALA A 260 24.89 -15.84 -11.49
N ASP A 261 24.96 -17.00 -10.83
CA ASP A 261 26.13 -17.87 -10.77
C ASP A 261 25.69 -19.35 -10.70
N ARG A 262 26.66 -20.27 -10.71
CA ARG A 262 26.39 -21.72 -10.67
C ARG A 262 25.79 -22.21 -9.35
N LYS A 263 25.88 -21.43 -8.27
CA LYS A 263 25.43 -21.83 -6.92
C LYS A 263 24.02 -21.36 -6.60
N ASN A 264 23.64 -20.17 -7.06
CA ASN A 264 22.35 -19.58 -6.71
C ASN A 264 21.17 -20.09 -7.56
N LEU A 265 21.47 -20.83 -8.64
CA LEU A 265 20.52 -21.57 -9.48
C LEU A 265 19.33 -20.74 -9.99
N TYR A 266 19.52 -19.42 -10.18
CA TYR A 266 18.47 -18.55 -10.72
C TYR A 266 17.95 -19.01 -12.09
N TYR A 267 18.82 -19.52 -12.95
CA TYR A 267 18.42 -20.07 -14.24
C TYR A 267 17.50 -21.29 -14.08
N CYS A 268 17.72 -22.15 -13.06
CA CYS A 268 16.82 -23.27 -12.78
C CYS A 268 15.44 -22.81 -12.32
N MET A 269 15.36 -21.73 -11.53
CA MET A 269 14.06 -21.16 -11.14
C MET A 269 13.28 -20.68 -12.36
N LEU A 270 13.94 -20.02 -13.31
CA LEU A 270 13.30 -19.55 -14.55
C LEU A 270 12.91 -20.71 -15.47
N ASP A 271 13.74 -21.76 -15.57
CA ASP A 271 13.45 -22.95 -16.37
C ASP A 271 12.19 -23.70 -15.87
N GLN A 272 12.11 -23.91 -14.56
CA GLN A 272 10.93 -24.51 -13.92
C GLN A 272 9.69 -23.63 -14.13
N TYR A 273 9.81 -22.33 -13.90
CA TYR A 273 8.68 -21.41 -14.09
C TYR A 273 8.23 -21.35 -15.54
N LEU A 274 9.16 -21.35 -16.51
CA LEU A 274 8.84 -21.34 -17.93
C LEU A 274 8.12 -22.62 -18.37
N SER A 275 8.54 -23.77 -17.85
CA SER A 275 7.89 -25.06 -18.09
C SER A 275 6.44 -25.05 -17.60
N TYR A 276 6.22 -24.56 -16.38
CA TYR A 276 4.90 -24.37 -15.81
C TYR A 276 4.05 -23.37 -16.61
N LEU A 277 4.62 -22.22 -16.94
CA LEU A 277 3.93 -21.13 -17.63
C LEU A 277 3.46 -21.53 -19.04
N LEU A 278 4.18 -22.43 -19.72
CA LEU A 278 3.87 -22.86 -21.08
C LEU A 278 3.15 -24.21 -21.17
N ASP A 279 2.94 -24.91 -20.04
CA ASP A 279 2.13 -26.12 -19.99
C ASP A 279 0.64 -25.77 -20.04
N LEU A 280 0.12 -25.50 -21.24
CA LEU A 280 -1.28 -25.14 -21.44
C LEU A 280 -2.23 -26.34 -21.25
N GLU A 281 -1.72 -27.57 -21.33
CA GLU A 281 -2.53 -28.79 -21.31
C GLU A 281 -2.77 -29.26 -19.87
N ASN A 282 -1.73 -29.31 -19.04
CA ASN A 282 -1.84 -29.79 -17.67
C ASN A 282 -2.12 -28.65 -16.66
N GLU A 283 -1.80 -27.41 -17.01
CA GLU A 283 -2.02 -26.24 -16.16
C GLU A 283 -2.88 -25.19 -16.90
N PRO A 284 -4.18 -25.48 -17.14
CA PRO A 284 -5.04 -24.58 -17.93
C PRO A 284 -5.33 -23.25 -17.23
N GLU A 285 -5.29 -23.21 -15.90
CA GLU A 285 -5.56 -22.03 -15.06
C GLU A 285 -4.31 -21.63 -14.27
N VAL A 286 -3.38 -20.92 -14.93
CA VAL A 286 -2.17 -20.38 -14.28
C VAL A 286 -2.48 -19.00 -13.70
N ASP A 287 -2.65 -18.91 -12.37
CA ASP A 287 -2.62 -17.67 -11.59
C ASP A 287 -3.45 -16.50 -12.18
N GLY A 288 -4.59 -16.80 -12.81
CA GLY A 288 -5.46 -15.81 -13.47
C GLY A 288 -4.90 -15.18 -14.75
N LEU A 289 -3.83 -15.74 -15.33
CA LEU A 289 -3.23 -15.32 -16.59
C LEU A 289 -4.01 -15.86 -17.79
N THR A 290 -4.29 -14.98 -18.75
CA THR A 290 -4.79 -15.38 -20.07
C THR A 290 -3.69 -16.08 -20.88
N LYS A 291 -4.09 -16.82 -21.93
CA LYS A 291 -3.14 -17.46 -22.86
C LYS A 291 -2.16 -16.47 -23.50
N GLU A 292 -2.64 -15.27 -23.85
CA GLU A 292 -1.78 -14.22 -24.41
C GLU A 292 -0.77 -13.69 -23.39
N GLU A 293 -1.21 -13.47 -22.14
CA GLU A 293 -0.33 -13.05 -21.06
C GLU A 293 0.74 -14.11 -20.75
N ARG A 294 0.38 -15.40 -20.79
CA ARG A 294 1.34 -16.51 -20.62
C ARG A 294 2.41 -16.51 -21.70
N TYR A 295 2.05 -16.32 -22.97
CA TYR A 295 3.03 -16.22 -24.06
C TYR A 295 3.91 -14.99 -23.93
N LYS A 296 3.32 -13.83 -23.59
CA LYS A 296 4.08 -12.60 -23.37
C LYS A 296 5.08 -12.78 -22.24
N ALA A 297 4.64 -13.27 -21.09
CA ALA A 297 5.51 -13.57 -19.96
C ALA A 297 6.59 -14.59 -20.35
N GLY A 298 6.21 -15.69 -21.03
CA GLY A 298 7.14 -16.73 -21.48
C GLY A 298 8.27 -16.20 -22.37
N ALA A 299 7.97 -15.24 -23.25
CA ALA A 299 9.00 -14.60 -24.07
C ALA A 299 10.03 -13.82 -23.21
N TYR A 300 9.59 -13.08 -22.20
CA TYR A 300 10.50 -12.37 -21.29
C TYR A 300 11.28 -13.35 -20.40
N ILE A 301 10.60 -14.32 -19.79
CA ILE A 301 11.25 -15.30 -18.91
C ILE A 301 12.27 -16.13 -19.70
N GLY A 302 11.92 -16.61 -20.89
CA GLY A 302 12.82 -17.37 -21.77
C GLY A 302 14.06 -16.58 -22.19
N TYR A 303 13.91 -15.27 -22.48
CA TYR A 303 15.04 -14.39 -22.79
C TYR A 303 16.03 -14.32 -21.62
N TYR A 304 15.54 -14.03 -20.40
CA TYR A 304 16.40 -13.93 -19.23
C TYR A 304 16.97 -15.28 -18.78
N TYR A 305 16.21 -16.37 -18.94
CA TYR A 305 16.70 -17.73 -18.75
C TYR A 305 17.92 -18.01 -19.62
N GLY A 306 17.83 -17.75 -20.94
CA GLY A 306 18.94 -17.97 -21.87
C GLY A 306 20.21 -17.20 -21.48
N LEU A 307 20.05 -15.91 -21.12
CA LEU A 307 21.16 -15.09 -20.66
C LEU A 307 21.81 -15.60 -19.36
N MET A 308 20.99 -16.02 -18.39
CA MET A 308 21.50 -16.56 -17.12
C MET A 308 22.16 -17.92 -17.32
N TYR A 309 21.58 -18.78 -18.16
CA TYR A 309 22.14 -20.09 -18.48
C TYR A 309 23.52 -19.96 -19.12
N GLU A 310 23.65 -19.12 -20.16
CA GLU A 310 24.93 -18.85 -20.83
C GLU A 310 25.97 -18.31 -19.84
N LYS A 311 25.58 -17.35 -19.00
CA LYS A 311 26.47 -16.78 -17.98
C LYS A 311 26.95 -17.81 -16.96
N CYS A 312 26.07 -18.71 -16.52
CA CYS A 312 26.38 -19.67 -15.46
C CYS A 312 27.11 -20.91 -15.98
N ILE A 313 26.66 -21.49 -17.09
CA ILE A 313 27.15 -22.78 -17.58
C ILE A 313 28.22 -22.62 -18.65
N GLY A 314 28.16 -21.55 -19.46
CA GLY A 314 28.95 -21.40 -20.68
C GLY A 314 28.34 -22.20 -21.84
N THR A 315 28.51 -21.70 -23.06
CA THR A 315 28.21 -22.45 -24.29
C THR A 315 29.37 -23.31 -24.75
#